data_AF-A0A812SL44-F1
#
_entry.id   AF-A0A812SL44-F1
#
_cell.length_a   1.000
_cell.length_b   1.000
_cell.length_c   1.000
_cell.angle_alpha   90.00
_cell.angle_beta   90.00
_cell.angle_gamma   90.00
#
_symmetry.space_group_name_H-M   'P 1'
#
loop_
_entity.id
_entity.type
_entity.pdbx_description
1 polymer ?
#
loop_
_entity_poly.entity_id
_entity_poly.type
_entity_poly.pdbx_seq_one_letter_code
_entity_poly.pdbx_strand_id
1 'polypeptide(L)'
;RGLSRTVRPFSVRAMLTLLLSVALPAISVASRQYGEPEAPQMQLLQHKFILEGAEEWHLKEARPLTWIHFPKCGSSFINAITRLPGACPSMADHALNEDTVGGGACWLSHWFRDLHIMKDRLPSAAMSYLPEHCPRDCQAAHYVCQQSALPHVPLTNYAAQRGHLVGMFRDPDQRILSGYHDDANNFAAEDYGSYLVDMSRHKIQESKANCTGSMVRGLPKIPLSEFAETWKGGMTYQLVADQETTTALDPRRLRVTRRDATEAARRVREDFAFVGLTEQWDLSICLFHKIFGGSCHAFEFEDTRPSFAGKSADKDYDTSQLEGWHDDIDEVVYAAALEVFRRNLVLFNVSQETCQECSSQRESDPAFWQERRETGQ
;
A
#
# COMPACT_ATOMS: atom_id res chain seq x y z
N ARG A 1 -10.05 -22.62 93.67
CA ARG A 1 -11.28 -22.01 93.11
C ARG A 1 -10.79 -20.83 92.26
N GLY A 2 -10.73 -20.81 90.93
CA GLY A 2 -11.46 -21.50 89.88
C GLY A 2 -11.89 -20.42 88.88
N LEU A 3 -11.56 -20.59 87.58
CA LEU A 3 -12.08 -19.89 86.39
C LEU A 3 -11.58 -18.44 86.16
N SER A 4 -11.32 -17.93 84.96
CA SER A 4 -11.28 -18.49 83.59
C SER A 4 -10.62 -17.41 82.70
N ARG A 5 -9.63 -17.80 81.87
CA ARG A 5 -9.08 -16.97 80.78
C ARG A 5 -9.92 -17.22 79.53
N THR A 6 -10.59 -16.20 79.01
CA THR A 6 -11.17 -16.20 77.66
C THR A 6 -10.26 -15.45 76.70
N VAL A 7 -9.48 -16.20 75.92
CA VAL A 7 -8.76 -15.70 74.75
C VAL A 7 -9.74 -15.69 73.57
N ARG A 8 -9.94 -14.52 72.95
CA ARG A 8 -10.72 -14.40 71.71
C ARG A 8 -9.94 -15.02 70.54
N PRO A 9 -10.58 -15.78 69.64
CA PRO A 9 -9.92 -16.32 68.46
C PRO A 9 -9.60 -15.20 67.46
N PHE A 10 -8.35 -15.19 66.99
CA PHE A 10 -7.88 -14.40 65.86
C PHE A 10 -8.73 -14.70 64.62
N SER A 11 -9.30 -13.67 64.02
CA SER A 11 -10.09 -13.78 62.80
C SER A 11 -9.18 -14.02 61.59
N VAL A 12 -9.28 -15.21 61.02
CA VAL A 12 -8.60 -15.66 59.79
C VAL A 12 -8.87 -14.73 58.58
N ARG A 13 -9.91 -13.87 58.66
CA ARG A 13 -10.22 -12.87 57.62
C ARG A 13 -9.21 -11.72 57.54
N ALA A 14 -8.45 -11.42 58.59
CA ALA A 14 -7.45 -10.34 58.55
C ALA A 14 -6.11 -10.77 57.91
N MET A 15 -5.88 -12.08 57.77
CA MET A 15 -4.64 -12.61 57.17
C MET A 15 -4.78 -12.83 55.65
N LEU A 16 -6.01 -13.06 55.15
CA LEU A 16 -6.26 -13.20 53.70
C LEU A 16 -6.20 -11.86 52.94
N THR A 17 -6.58 -10.74 53.56
CA THR A 17 -6.51 -9.40 52.94
C THR A 17 -5.07 -8.85 52.85
N LEU A 18 -4.17 -9.30 53.73
CA LEU A 18 -2.75 -8.93 53.67
C LEU A 18 -1.96 -9.76 52.63
N LEU A 19 -2.39 -10.99 52.33
CA LEU A 19 -1.79 -11.83 51.28
C LEU A 19 -2.23 -11.42 49.86
N LEU A 20 -3.43 -10.86 49.70
CA LEU A 20 -3.94 -10.37 48.40
C LEU A 20 -3.41 -8.97 47.99
N SER A 21 -2.91 -8.16 48.94
CA SER A 21 -2.36 -6.83 48.65
C SER A 21 -0.87 -6.81 48.32
N VAL A 22 -0.14 -7.91 48.60
CA VAL A 22 1.29 -8.06 48.27
C VAL A 22 1.52 -8.97 47.05
N ALA A 23 0.54 -9.80 46.66
CA ALA A 23 0.66 -10.68 45.49
C ALA A 23 0.26 -10.03 44.15
N LEU A 24 -0.55 -8.97 44.14
CA LEU A 24 -0.99 -8.30 42.91
C LEU A 24 0.08 -7.42 42.22
N PRO A 25 1.04 -6.79 42.91
CA PRO A 25 2.19 -6.16 42.23
C PRO A 25 3.20 -7.17 41.71
N ALA A 26 3.31 -8.35 42.34
CA ALA A 26 4.29 -9.37 41.96
C ALA A 26 3.91 -10.11 40.65
N ILE A 27 2.62 -10.26 40.36
CA ILE A 27 2.15 -10.81 39.07
C ILE A 27 2.29 -9.76 37.94
N SER A 28 2.27 -8.46 38.27
CA SER A 28 2.48 -7.38 37.29
C SER A 28 3.97 -7.17 36.93
N VAL A 29 4.89 -7.55 37.83
CA VAL A 29 6.35 -7.48 37.56
C VAL A 29 6.87 -8.74 36.86
N ALA A 30 6.28 -9.92 37.10
CA ALA A 30 6.67 -11.16 36.41
C ALA A 30 6.12 -11.29 34.98
N SER A 31 5.09 -10.54 34.61
CA SER A 31 4.54 -10.51 33.24
C SER A 31 5.22 -9.48 32.32
N ARG A 32 6.19 -8.69 32.84
CA ARG A 32 7.00 -7.72 32.07
C ARG A 32 8.31 -8.28 31.50
N GLN A 33 8.58 -9.57 31.65
CA GLN A 33 9.82 -10.21 31.20
C GLN A 33 9.68 -11.22 30.05
N TYR A 34 8.49 -11.37 29.47
CA TYR A 34 8.31 -12.04 28.17
C TYR A 34 7.89 -11.03 27.11
N GLY A 35 8.73 -10.01 26.91
CA GLY A 35 8.86 -9.40 25.60
C GLY A 35 9.90 -10.21 24.85
N GLU A 36 9.46 -11.25 24.13
CA GLU A 36 10.25 -11.87 23.07
C GLU A 36 10.81 -10.73 22.18
N PRO A 37 12.14 -10.59 22.03
CA PRO A 37 12.66 -9.78 20.95
C PRO A 37 12.53 -10.62 19.67
N GLU A 38 11.36 -10.59 19.03
CA GLU A 38 11.17 -11.06 17.64
C GLU A 38 11.69 -10.04 16.60
N ALA A 39 12.61 -9.15 17.00
CA ALA A 39 13.27 -8.19 16.13
C ALA A 39 14.54 -8.69 15.39
N PRO A 40 15.20 -9.83 15.71
CA PRO A 40 16.44 -10.19 15.03
C PRO A 40 16.21 -11.05 13.78
N GLN A 41 15.03 -11.63 13.56
CA GLN A 41 14.85 -12.59 12.45
C GLN A 41 15.05 -11.95 11.07
N MET A 42 14.53 -10.74 10.82
CA MET A 42 14.71 -10.09 9.51
C MET A 42 16.10 -9.49 9.31
N GLN A 43 16.75 -8.96 10.36
CA GLN A 43 18.16 -8.53 10.26
C GLN A 43 19.11 -9.72 10.07
N LEU A 44 18.82 -10.87 10.70
CA LEU A 44 19.54 -12.12 10.44
C LEU A 44 19.21 -12.72 9.08
N LEU A 45 17.98 -12.60 8.58
CA LEU A 45 17.65 -12.97 7.19
C LEU A 45 18.44 -12.08 6.22
N GLN A 46 18.46 -10.77 6.45
CA GLN A 46 19.23 -9.80 5.65
C GLN A 46 20.74 -10.08 5.66
N HIS A 47 21.28 -10.53 6.78
CA HIS A 47 22.70 -10.92 6.90
C HIS A 47 22.98 -12.31 6.31
N LYS A 48 22.05 -13.26 6.43
CA LYS A 48 22.17 -14.62 5.86
C LYS A 48 22.07 -14.61 4.33
N PHE A 49 21.35 -13.64 3.74
CA PHE A 49 21.29 -13.42 2.29
C PHE A 49 22.66 -13.19 1.62
N ILE A 50 23.66 -12.69 2.37
CA ILE A 50 25.02 -12.44 1.84
C ILE A 50 25.82 -13.74 1.66
N LEU A 51 25.46 -14.83 2.36
CA LEU A 51 26.34 -16.00 2.51
C LEU A 51 25.96 -17.22 1.65
N GLU A 52 24.72 -17.37 1.17
CA GLU A 52 24.24 -18.66 0.62
C GLU A 52 23.74 -18.64 -0.85
N GLY A 53 23.87 -17.54 -1.59
CA GLY A 53 23.45 -17.46 -2.99
C GLY A 53 21.98 -17.04 -3.13
N ALA A 54 21.77 -15.83 -3.65
CA ALA A 54 20.56 -15.05 -3.43
C ALA A 54 19.36 -15.41 -4.34
N GLU A 55 19.53 -15.84 -5.59
CA GLU A 55 18.44 -15.68 -6.56
C GLU A 55 17.18 -16.55 -6.30
N GLU A 56 17.29 -17.78 -5.79
CA GLU A 56 16.13 -18.68 -5.65
C GLU A 56 15.48 -18.69 -4.25
N TRP A 57 16.20 -18.21 -3.23
CA TRP A 57 15.76 -18.25 -1.82
C TRP A 57 14.81 -17.09 -1.47
N HIS A 58 15.04 -15.89 -2.01
CA HIS A 58 14.32 -14.66 -1.63
C HIS A 58 12.82 -14.69 -1.95
N LEU A 59 12.45 -15.32 -3.06
CA LEU A 59 11.08 -15.39 -3.55
C LEU A 59 10.19 -16.35 -2.74
N LYS A 60 10.74 -17.46 -2.23
CA LYS A 60 9.95 -18.47 -1.49
C LYS A 60 9.56 -17.98 -0.10
N GLU A 61 10.45 -17.26 0.59
CA GLU A 61 10.22 -16.75 1.96
C GLU A 61 9.31 -15.51 1.97
N ALA A 62 9.40 -14.65 0.95
CA ALA A 62 8.53 -13.48 0.83
C ALA A 62 7.10 -13.82 0.36
N ARG A 63 6.86 -15.05 -0.11
CA ARG A 63 5.55 -15.47 -0.61
C ARG A 63 4.60 -15.88 0.51
N PRO A 64 3.30 -15.62 0.35
CA PRO A 64 2.69 -14.92 -0.78
C PRO A 64 2.85 -13.40 -0.66
N LEU A 65 3.20 -12.71 -1.76
CA LEU A 65 3.38 -11.26 -1.74
C LEU A 65 2.04 -10.54 -1.49
N THR A 66 2.08 -9.46 -0.73
CA THR A 66 0.94 -8.57 -0.48
C THR A 66 1.30 -7.17 -0.93
N TRP A 67 0.62 -6.65 -1.95
CA TRP A 67 0.86 -5.29 -2.42
C TRP A 67 0.06 -4.26 -1.63
N ILE A 68 0.76 -3.30 -1.03
CA ILE A 68 0.14 -2.08 -0.53
C ILE A 68 0.19 -0.99 -1.60
N HIS A 69 -0.96 -0.65 -2.16
CA HIS A 69 -1.08 0.36 -3.20
C HIS A 69 -1.40 1.73 -2.59
N PHE A 70 -0.36 2.51 -2.30
CA PHE A 70 -0.50 3.90 -1.88
C PHE A 70 -1.06 4.76 -3.03
N PRO A 71 -2.00 5.69 -2.75
CA PRO A 71 -2.49 6.63 -3.75
C PRO A 71 -1.36 7.36 -4.46
N LYS A 72 -1.43 7.35 -5.80
CA LYS A 72 -0.52 8.12 -6.67
C LYS A 72 0.96 7.71 -6.58
N CYS A 73 1.24 6.51 -6.08
CA CYS A 73 2.56 5.89 -6.06
C CYS A 73 2.72 4.81 -7.15
N GLY A 74 2.12 5.04 -8.34
CA GLY A 74 2.31 4.18 -9.52
C GLY A 74 1.48 2.89 -9.54
N SER A 75 0.25 2.98 -10.03
CA SER A 75 -0.64 1.81 -10.20
C SER A 75 -0.09 0.78 -11.20
N SER A 76 0.77 1.20 -12.13
CA SER A 76 1.39 0.36 -13.15
C SER A 76 2.35 -0.69 -12.57
N PHE A 77 2.74 -0.56 -11.29
CA PHE A 77 3.58 -1.54 -10.60
C PHE A 77 2.94 -2.94 -10.55
N ILE A 78 1.61 -3.04 -10.66
CA ILE A 78 0.93 -4.33 -10.75
C ILE A 78 1.45 -5.18 -11.92
N ASN A 79 1.92 -4.55 -13.01
CA ASN A 79 2.48 -5.26 -14.17
C ASN A 79 3.76 -6.03 -13.80
N ALA A 80 4.59 -5.51 -12.90
CA ALA A 80 5.76 -6.24 -12.42
C ALA A 80 5.35 -7.45 -11.54
N ILE A 81 4.32 -7.27 -10.71
CA ILE A 81 3.82 -8.34 -9.82
C ILE A 81 3.22 -9.49 -10.64
N THR A 82 2.33 -9.21 -11.60
CA THR A 82 1.65 -10.25 -12.38
C THR A 82 2.60 -11.07 -13.24
N ARG A 83 3.75 -10.49 -13.60
CA ARG A 83 4.83 -11.13 -14.37
C ARG A 83 5.75 -12.02 -13.55
N LEU A 84 5.72 -11.93 -12.23
CA LEU A 84 6.55 -12.81 -11.42
C LEU A 84 6.26 -14.28 -11.76
N PRO A 85 7.31 -15.12 -11.91
CA PRO A 85 7.12 -16.53 -12.25
C PRO A 85 6.13 -17.24 -11.30
N GLY A 86 5.01 -17.69 -11.87
CA GLY A 86 3.94 -18.37 -11.14
C GLY A 86 2.97 -17.47 -10.36
N ALA A 87 3.17 -16.16 -10.32
CA ALA A 87 2.25 -15.23 -9.66
C ALA A 87 0.92 -15.17 -10.39
N CYS A 88 0.91 -14.75 -11.67
CA CYS A 88 -0.31 -14.71 -12.47
C CYS A 88 -0.08 -15.28 -13.89
N PRO A 89 -0.03 -16.61 -14.06
CA PRO A 89 0.37 -17.24 -15.32
C PRO A 89 -0.45 -16.84 -16.55
N SER A 90 -1.74 -16.56 -16.40
CA SER A 90 -2.60 -16.11 -17.51
C SER A 90 -2.36 -14.67 -17.94
N MET A 91 -1.74 -13.86 -17.08
CA MET A 91 -1.42 -12.46 -17.32
C MET A 91 0.06 -12.24 -17.60
N ALA A 92 0.79 -13.33 -17.88
CA ALA A 92 2.16 -13.25 -18.28
C ALA A 92 2.26 -12.29 -19.48
N ASP A 93 1.65 -12.53 -20.62
CA ASP A 93 2.00 -11.75 -21.82
C ASP A 93 1.09 -10.53 -22.06
N HIS A 94 0.50 -9.98 -20.99
CA HIS A 94 -0.48 -8.90 -21.05
C HIS A 94 -0.16 -7.77 -20.07
N ALA A 95 -0.13 -6.54 -20.59
CA ALA A 95 -0.12 -5.35 -19.76
C ALA A 95 -1.51 -5.16 -19.12
N LEU A 96 -1.57 -4.95 -17.82
CA LEU A 96 -2.76 -4.50 -17.10
C LEU A 96 -2.93 -2.99 -17.28
N ASN A 97 -4.03 -2.64 -17.95
CA ASN A 97 -4.44 -1.27 -18.22
C ASN A 97 -5.97 -1.20 -18.45
N GLU A 98 -6.47 -0.03 -18.84
CA GLU A 98 -7.88 0.19 -19.15
C GLU A 98 -8.39 -0.71 -20.28
N ASP A 99 -7.58 -0.98 -21.31
CA ASP A 99 -7.99 -1.75 -22.47
C ASP A 99 -8.08 -3.25 -22.17
N THR A 100 -7.19 -3.77 -21.32
CA THR A 100 -7.14 -5.20 -21.00
C THR A 100 -8.09 -5.62 -19.89
N VAL A 101 -8.27 -4.77 -18.87
CA VAL A 101 -9.15 -5.05 -17.73
C VAL A 101 -10.55 -4.45 -17.93
N GLY A 102 -10.66 -3.39 -18.72
CA GLY A 102 -11.89 -2.60 -18.85
C GLY A 102 -12.19 -1.75 -17.61
N GLY A 103 -13.24 -0.93 -17.69
CA GLY A 103 -13.70 -0.11 -16.55
C GLY A 103 -13.14 1.30 -16.46
N GLY A 104 -12.46 1.79 -17.50
CA GLY A 104 -12.01 3.18 -17.54
C GLY A 104 -10.81 3.47 -16.65
N ALA A 105 -10.75 4.71 -16.15
CA ALA A 105 -9.77 5.17 -15.15
C ALA A 105 -9.77 4.42 -13.80
N CYS A 106 -10.74 3.51 -13.61
CA CYS A 106 -10.89 2.62 -12.44
C CYS A 106 -10.57 1.15 -12.75
N TRP A 107 -9.89 0.86 -13.85
CA TRP A 107 -9.51 -0.50 -14.24
C TRP A 107 -8.82 -1.27 -13.10
N LEU A 108 -8.03 -0.60 -12.26
CA LEU A 108 -7.39 -1.26 -11.13
C LEU A 108 -8.39 -1.74 -10.06
N SER A 109 -9.48 -1.01 -9.82
CA SER A 109 -10.55 -1.48 -8.95
C SER A 109 -11.28 -2.67 -9.58
N HIS A 110 -11.41 -2.71 -10.91
CA HIS A 110 -11.96 -3.87 -11.62
C HIS A 110 -11.04 -5.09 -11.53
N TRP A 111 -9.72 -4.89 -11.52
CA TRP A 111 -8.73 -5.94 -11.32
C TRP A 111 -8.87 -6.60 -9.94
N PHE A 112 -9.01 -5.80 -8.88
CA PHE A 112 -9.12 -6.29 -7.49
C PHE A 112 -10.51 -6.82 -7.09
N ARG A 113 -11.58 -6.45 -7.81
CA ARG A 113 -12.97 -6.70 -7.38
C ARG A 113 -13.24 -8.18 -7.06
N ASP A 114 -13.43 -8.47 -5.78
CA ASP A 114 -14.16 -9.62 -5.24
C ASP A 114 -15.66 -9.27 -5.16
N LEU A 115 -16.51 -10.09 -5.77
CA LEU A 115 -17.95 -9.85 -5.84
C LEU A 115 -18.69 -10.19 -4.54
N HIS A 116 -18.01 -10.79 -3.55
CA HIS A 116 -18.67 -11.27 -2.35
C HIS A 116 -19.17 -10.14 -1.44
N ILE A 117 -18.54 -8.95 -1.44
CA ILE A 117 -18.93 -7.83 -0.56
C ILE A 117 -20.18 -7.07 -1.08
N MET A 118 -20.54 -7.22 -2.35
CA MET A 118 -21.75 -6.60 -2.93
C MET A 118 -22.98 -7.51 -2.92
N LYS A 119 -22.82 -8.77 -2.49
CA LYS A 119 -23.88 -9.78 -2.47
C LYS A 119 -25.07 -9.39 -1.59
N ASP A 120 -24.81 -8.58 -0.56
CA ASP A 120 -25.84 -8.10 0.37
C ASP A 120 -26.50 -6.78 -0.06
N ARG A 121 -26.04 -6.13 -1.14
CA ARG A 121 -26.50 -4.79 -1.55
C ARG A 121 -27.05 -4.68 -2.98
N LEU A 122 -26.95 -5.71 -3.83
CA LEU A 122 -27.48 -5.68 -5.21
C LEU A 122 -28.43 -6.86 -5.52
N PRO A 123 -29.53 -6.65 -6.28
CA PRO A 123 -30.43 -7.72 -6.69
C PRO A 123 -29.71 -8.80 -7.51
N SER A 124 -29.99 -10.05 -7.18
CA SER A 124 -29.35 -11.29 -7.65
C SER A 124 -29.26 -11.53 -9.17
N ALA A 125 -29.93 -10.72 -10.00
CA ALA A 125 -29.93 -10.88 -11.45
C ALA A 125 -28.74 -10.21 -12.16
N ALA A 126 -28.04 -9.27 -11.54
CA ALA A 126 -26.83 -8.64 -12.09
C ALA A 126 -25.53 -9.36 -11.69
N MET A 127 -25.64 -10.40 -10.87
CA MET A 127 -24.53 -10.99 -10.10
C MET A 127 -23.76 -12.12 -10.83
N SER A 128 -24.16 -12.50 -12.05
CA SER A 128 -23.64 -13.70 -12.72
C SER A 128 -22.72 -13.46 -13.93
N TYR A 129 -22.26 -12.22 -14.20
CA TYR A 129 -21.62 -11.92 -15.49
C TYR A 129 -20.33 -11.11 -15.50
N LEU A 130 -19.70 -10.79 -14.36
CA LEU A 130 -18.41 -10.08 -14.39
C LEU A 130 -17.37 -10.87 -13.60
N PRO A 131 -16.45 -11.57 -14.26
CA PRO A 131 -15.50 -12.43 -13.58
C PRO A 131 -14.43 -11.65 -12.77
N GLU A 132 -14.02 -12.16 -11.60
CA GLU A 132 -12.97 -11.59 -10.73
C GLU A 132 -11.60 -11.79 -11.40
N HIS A 133 -10.93 -10.75 -11.90
CA HIS A 133 -9.67 -10.95 -12.65
C HIS A 133 -8.55 -11.49 -11.75
N CYS A 134 -8.16 -10.77 -10.70
CA CYS A 134 -7.03 -11.20 -9.88
C CYS A 134 -7.16 -12.64 -9.30
N PRO A 135 -8.26 -13.02 -8.62
CA PRO A 135 -8.37 -14.38 -8.05
C PRO A 135 -8.42 -15.51 -9.09
N ARG A 136 -8.85 -15.21 -10.32
CA ARG A 136 -8.83 -16.20 -11.43
C ARG A 136 -7.47 -16.30 -12.09
N ASP A 137 -6.79 -15.17 -12.20
CA ASP A 137 -5.57 -15.04 -12.99
C ASP A 137 -4.31 -15.27 -12.15
N CYS A 138 -4.39 -15.09 -10.82
CA CYS A 138 -3.27 -15.16 -9.90
C CYS A 138 -3.36 -16.33 -8.90
N GLN A 139 -2.20 -16.89 -8.57
CA GLN A 139 -2.07 -17.95 -7.59
C GLN A 139 -1.88 -17.37 -6.19
N ALA A 140 -2.83 -17.66 -5.28
CA ALA A 140 -2.80 -17.16 -3.90
C ALA A 140 -1.55 -17.56 -3.10
N ALA A 141 -0.86 -18.64 -3.49
CA ALA A 141 0.41 -19.06 -2.89
C ALA A 141 1.60 -18.15 -3.28
N HIS A 142 1.44 -17.34 -4.32
CA HIS A 142 2.49 -16.45 -4.83
C HIS A 142 2.15 -14.97 -4.60
N TYR A 143 0.88 -14.60 -4.77
CA TYR A 143 0.40 -13.23 -4.62
C TYR A 143 -1.01 -13.22 -4.02
N VAL A 144 -1.20 -12.48 -2.94
CA VAL A 144 -2.50 -12.27 -2.32
C VAL A 144 -3.20 -11.11 -3.02
N CYS A 145 -4.23 -11.42 -3.78
CA CYS A 145 -5.13 -10.41 -4.33
C CYS A 145 -5.78 -9.62 -3.18
N GLN A 146 -5.81 -8.30 -3.31
CA GLN A 146 -6.45 -7.43 -2.33
C GLN A 146 -7.95 -7.82 -2.22
N GLN A 147 -8.40 -8.18 -1.01
CA GLN A 147 -9.77 -8.66 -0.76
C GLN A 147 -10.80 -7.54 -0.83
N SER A 148 -10.38 -6.29 -0.61
CA SER A 148 -11.26 -5.13 -0.73
C SER A 148 -11.33 -4.67 -2.18
N ALA A 149 -12.56 -4.51 -2.69
CA ALA A 149 -12.82 -3.90 -4.00
C ALA A 149 -12.41 -2.41 -4.07
N LEU A 150 -12.08 -1.79 -2.93
CA LEU A 150 -11.57 -0.43 -2.86
C LEU A 150 -10.05 -0.46 -2.83
N PRO A 151 -9.36 0.14 -3.81
CA PRO A 151 -7.93 0.37 -3.67
C PRO A 151 -7.70 1.32 -2.48
N HIS A 152 -6.48 1.31 -1.97
CA HIS A 152 -6.02 2.27 -0.97
C HIS A 152 -6.58 2.11 0.46
N VAL A 153 -6.93 0.90 0.86
CA VAL A 153 -7.35 0.57 2.24
C VAL A 153 -6.14 0.38 3.18
N PRO A 154 -6.33 0.52 4.50
CA PRO A 154 -5.31 0.18 5.48
C PRO A 154 -4.93 -1.32 5.50
N LEU A 155 -3.76 -1.62 6.05
CA LEU A 155 -3.32 -2.99 6.34
C LEU A 155 -4.13 -3.58 7.49
N THR A 156 -5.08 -4.46 7.17
CA THR A 156 -5.98 -5.08 8.16
C THR A 156 -5.41 -6.29 8.87
N ASN A 157 -4.45 -7.00 8.27
CA ASN A 157 -3.82 -8.17 8.86
C ASN A 157 -2.29 -8.05 8.84
N TYR A 158 -1.81 -6.91 9.34
CA TYR A 158 -0.38 -6.58 9.31
C TYR A 158 0.48 -7.71 9.89
N ALA A 159 0.09 -8.31 11.02
CA ALA A 159 0.86 -9.38 11.67
C ALA A 159 1.14 -10.58 10.73
N ALA A 160 0.17 -10.99 9.93
CA ALA A 160 0.33 -12.08 8.95
C ALA A 160 1.00 -11.64 7.64
N GLN A 161 1.12 -10.33 7.41
CA GLN A 161 1.69 -9.76 6.19
C GLN A 161 3.14 -9.30 6.39
N ARG A 162 3.66 -9.28 7.62
CA ARG A 162 5.07 -8.94 7.90
C ARG A 162 6.00 -9.84 7.10
N GLY A 163 6.96 -9.25 6.40
CA GLY A 163 7.89 -9.97 5.51
C GLY A 163 7.32 -10.31 4.13
N HIS A 164 6.05 -10.01 3.87
CA HIS A 164 5.35 -10.26 2.60
C HIS A 164 4.96 -8.98 1.87
N LEU A 165 5.08 -7.82 2.53
CA LEU A 165 4.64 -6.53 1.99
C LEU A 165 5.56 -6.06 0.86
N VAL A 166 4.96 -5.65 -0.26
CA VAL A 166 5.63 -4.96 -1.35
C VAL A 166 4.92 -3.64 -1.62
N GLY A 167 5.66 -2.59 -1.95
CA GLY A 167 5.05 -1.29 -2.22
C GLY A 167 5.98 -0.34 -2.96
N MET A 168 5.36 0.53 -3.74
CA MET A 168 5.99 1.70 -4.35
C MET A 168 5.64 2.92 -3.51
N PHE A 169 6.64 3.73 -3.19
CA PHE A 169 6.50 4.97 -2.45
C PHE A 169 6.73 6.16 -3.37
N ARG A 170 6.34 7.35 -2.92
CA ARG A 170 6.51 8.58 -3.68
C ARG A 170 6.79 9.72 -2.72
N ASP A 171 7.60 10.67 -3.17
CA ASP A 171 7.79 11.96 -2.52
C ASP A 171 6.41 12.54 -2.14
N PRO A 172 6.20 12.92 -0.87
CA PRO A 172 4.86 13.29 -0.41
C PRO A 172 4.28 14.50 -1.15
N ASP A 173 5.10 15.48 -1.52
CA ASP A 173 4.62 16.68 -2.23
C ASP A 173 4.22 16.34 -3.66
N GLN A 174 5.02 15.52 -4.35
CA GLN A 174 4.67 14.97 -5.66
C GLN A 174 3.41 14.10 -5.59
N ARG A 175 3.20 13.34 -4.52
CA ARG A 175 1.99 12.53 -4.27
C ARG A 175 0.75 13.42 -4.15
N ILE A 176 0.84 14.50 -3.36
CA ILE A 176 -0.25 15.47 -3.17
C ILE A 176 -0.58 16.17 -4.49
N LEU A 177 0.41 16.71 -5.19
CA LEU A 177 0.18 17.39 -6.48
C LEU A 177 -0.37 16.44 -7.53
N SER A 178 0.12 15.20 -7.56
CA SER A 178 -0.42 14.18 -8.46
C SER A 178 -1.87 13.84 -8.14
N GLY A 179 -2.25 13.79 -6.86
CA GLY A 179 -3.63 13.59 -6.45
C GLY A 179 -4.51 14.78 -6.83
N TYR A 180 -4.04 16.00 -6.56
CA TYR A 180 -4.79 17.21 -6.84
C TYR A 180 -5.04 17.40 -8.34
N HIS A 181 -4.03 17.15 -9.19
CA HIS A 181 -4.12 17.34 -10.63
C HIS A 181 -4.75 16.15 -11.38
N ASP A 182 -5.06 15.06 -10.69
CA ASP A 182 -5.72 13.91 -11.31
C ASP A 182 -7.17 14.24 -11.70
N ASP A 183 -7.50 14.11 -12.99
CA ASP A 183 -8.84 14.38 -13.53
C ASP A 183 -9.88 13.36 -13.07
N ALA A 184 -9.43 12.19 -12.62
CA ALA A 184 -10.26 11.12 -12.10
C ALA A 184 -10.39 11.18 -10.56
N ASN A 185 -9.70 12.10 -9.88
CA ASN A 185 -9.73 12.21 -8.42
C ASN A 185 -10.79 13.21 -7.94
N ASN A 186 -12.04 12.76 -7.82
CA ASN A 186 -13.14 13.58 -7.31
C ASN A 186 -12.96 14.03 -5.84
N PHE A 187 -12.01 13.48 -5.07
CA PHE A 187 -11.76 13.93 -3.70
C PHE A 187 -11.17 15.34 -3.63
N ALA A 188 -10.69 15.87 -4.77
CA ALA A 188 -10.30 17.27 -4.88
C ALA A 188 -11.48 18.20 -5.22
N ALA A 189 -12.70 17.71 -5.44
CA ALA A 189 -13.83 18.53 -5.89
C ALA A 189 -14.50 19.32 -4.74
N GLU A 190 -14.95 20.55 -5.03
CA GLU A 190 -15.65 21.44 -4.07
C GLU A 190 -16.91 20.82 -3.47
N ASP A 191 -17.67 20.07 -4.27
CA ASP A 191 -18.96 19.50 -3.87
C ASP A 191 -18.88 17.99 -3.55
N TYR A 192 -17.73 17.53 -3.05
CA TYR A 192 -17.53 16.12 -2.71
C TYR A 192 -18.59 15.61 -1.70
N GLY A 193 -19.05 16.47 -0.79
CA GLY A 193 -20.11 16.16 0.18
C GLY A 193 -21.45 15.81 -0.48
N SER A 194 -21.90 16.60 -1.46
CA SER A 194 -23.14 16.28 -2.19
C SER A 194 -22.94 15.08 -3.10
N TYR A 195 -21.75 14.88 -3.66
CA TYR A 195 -21.40 13.69 -4.43
C TYR A 195 -21.52 12.38 -3.60
N LEU A 196 -21.07 12.38 -2.34
CA LEU A 196 -21.27 11.26 -1.41
C LEU A 196 -22.75 11.02 -1.09
N VAL A 197 -23.54 12.09 -0.94
CA VAL A 197 -24.99 12.00 -0.73
C VAL A 197 -25.69 11.50 -1.99
N ASP A 198 -25.21 11.87 -3.17
CA ASP A 198 -25.83 11.48 -4.44
C ASP A 198 -25.57 10.00 -4.78
N MET A 199 -24.42 9.43 -4.41
CA MET A 199 -24.21 7.98 -4.46
C MET A 199 -25.21 7.19 -3.58
N SER A 200 -25.80 7.82 -2.57
CA SER A 200 -26.84 7.19 -1.73
C SER A 200 -28.27 7.39 -2.26
N ARG A 201 -28.48 8.34 -3.19
CA ARG A 201 -29.81 8.70 -3.74
C ARG A 201 -30.00 8.28 -5.19
N HIS A 202 -28.95 8.27 -6.00
CA HIS A 202 -28.97 7.70 -7.33
C HIS A 202 -28.82 6.18 -7.22
N LYS A 203 -29.91 5.47 -7.50
CA LYS A 203 -29.83 4.12 -8.05
C LYS A 203 -28.70 4.15 -9.06
N ILE A 204 -27.64 3.37 -8.84
CA ILE A 204 -26.61 3.06 -9.82
C ILE A 204 -27.39 2.81 -11.12
N GLN A 205 -27.39 3.80 -12.00
CA GLN A 205 -28.03 3.62 -13.29
C GLN A 205 -27.19 2.51 -13.90
N GLU A 206 -27.83 1.37 -14.16
CA GLU A 206 -27.22 0.18 -14.74
C GLU A 206 -26.68 0.49 -16.14
N SER A 207 -25.67 1.36 -16.25
CA SER A 207 -24.83 1.47 -17.42
C SER A 207 -23.71 0.45 -17.22
N LYS A 208 -23.92 -0.70 -17.86
CA LYS A 208 -22.91 -1.72 -18.10
C LYS A 208 -21.52 -1.10 -18.27
N ALA A 209 -20.57 -1.55 -17.44
CA ALA A 209 -19.12 -1.51 -17.70
C ALA A 209 -18.33 -0.19 -17.61
N ASN A 210 -18.91 0.94 -17.21
CA ASN A 210 -18.12 2.15 -16.95
C ASN A 210 -18.21 2.56 -15.47
N CYS A 211 -17.07 2.88 -14.86
CA CYS A 211 -17.01 3.57 -13.56
C CYS A 211 -17.54 5.02 -13.60
N THR A 212 -18.32 5.36 -14.62
CA THR A 212 -18.88 6.70 -14.89
C THR A 212 -20.04 7.09 -13.97
N GLY A 213 -20.54 6.18 -13.13
CA GLY A 213 -21.45 6.56 -12.05
C GLY A 213 -20.77 7.39 -10.95
N SER A 214 -19.42 7.39 -10.91
CA SER A 214 -18.67 7.88 -9.75
C SER A 214 -17.49 8.82 -10.04
N MET A 215 -17.10 9.04 -11.30
CA MET A 215 -16.02 9.97 -11.63
C MET A 215 -16.56 11.04 -12.58
N VAL A 216 -16.69 12.27 -12.08
CA VAL A 216 -17.14 13.42 -12.86
C VAL A 216 -15.91 14.26 -13.14
N ARG A 217 -15.45 14.22 -14.38
CA ARG A 217 -14.31 15.04 -14.81
C ARG A 217 -14.71 16.51 -14.90
N GLY A 218 -13.76 17.39 -14.63
CA GLY A 218 -13.94 18.84 -14.78
C GLY A 218 -14.79 19.50 -13.70
N LEU A 219 -15.01 18.85 -12.56
CA LEU A 219 -15.56 19.52 -11.38
C LEU A 219 -14.60 20.60 -10.88
N PRO A 220 -15.10 21.75 -10.41
CA PRO A 220 -14.30 22.72 -9.68
C PRO A 220 -13.60 22.04 -8.50
N LYS A 221 -12.31 22.32 -8.34
CA LYS A 221 -11.48 21.76 -7.27
C LYS A 221 -11.44 22.71 -6.08
N ILE A 222 -11.46 22.17 -4.86
CA ILE A 222 -11.16 22.94 -3.63
C ILE A 222 -9.78 23.58 -3.74
N PRO A 223 -9.46 24.62 -2.95
CA PRO A 223 -8.11 25.17 -2.90
C PRO A 223 -7.05 24.08 -2.64
N LEU A 224 -5.91 24.15 -3.34
CA LEU A 224 -4.83 23.16 -3.20
C LEU A 224 -4.35 23.00 -1.75
N SER A 225 -4.27 24.10 -0.99
CA SER A 225 -3.88 24.06 0.42
C SER A 225 -4.87 23.28 1.29
N GLU A 226 -6.17 23.39 1.02
CA GLU A 226 -7.20 22.63 1.71
C GLU A 226 -7.11 21.14 1.34
N PHE A 227 -6.96 20.84 0.05
CA PHE A 227 -6.75 19.47 -0.42
C PHE A 227 -5.51 18.83 0.24
N ALA A 228 -4.38 19.54 0.24
CA ALA A 228 -3.13 19.08 0.82
C ALA A 228 -3.30 18.71 2.31
N GLU A 229 -3.96 19.55 3.09
CA GLU A 229 -4.26 19.29 4.50
C GLU A 229 -5.17 18.05 4.71
N THR A 230 -6.17 17.84 3.85
CA THR A 230 -7.04 16.64 3.95
C THR A 230 -6.31 15.35 3.56
N TRP A 231 -5.34 15.42 2.64
CA TRP A 231 -4.60 14.28 2.14
C TRP A 231 -3.31 13.97 2.89
N LYS A 232 -2.93 14.84 3.82
CA LYS A 232 -1.73 14.73 4.66
C LYS A 232 -1.65 13.42 5.44
N GLY A 233 -0.51 12.73 5.41
CA GLY A 233 -0.30 11.48 6.13
C GLY A 233 -1.06 10.29 5.54
N GLY A 234 -1.25 10.27 4.21
CA GLY A 234 -2.01 9.24 3.50
C GLY A 234 -1.29 7.88 3.49
N MET A 235 0.02 7.87 3.28
CA MET A 235 0.83 6.65 3.34
C MET A 235 0.89 6.12 4.78
N THR A 236 1.11 7.02 5.73
CA THR A 236 1.10 6.72 7.16
C THR A 236 -0.21 6.06 7.59
N TYR A 237 -1.35 6.62 7.18
CA TYR A 237 -2.67 6.08 7.51
C TYR A 237 -2.85 4.63 7.05
N GLN A 238 -2.48 4.29 5.81
CA GLN A 238 -2.63 2.91 5.33
C GLN A 238 -1.75 1.92 6.09
N LEU A 239 -0.59 2.37 6.55
CA LEU A 239 0.37 1.52 7.24
C LEU A 239 -0.01 1.22 8.67
N VAL A 240 -0.81 2.07 9.34
CA VAL A 240 -1.03 1.99 10.80
C VAL A 240 -2.48 1.95 11.23
N ALA A 241 -3.43 2.35 10.39
CA ALA A 241 -4.84 2.27 10.74
C ALA A 241 -5.28 0.81 10.85
N ASP A 242 -6.06 0.52 11.89
CA ASP A 242 -6.46 -0.82 12.32
C ASP A 242 -7.84 -1.25 11.79
N GLN A 243 -8.56 -0.38 11.08
CA GLN A 243 -9.89 -0.65 10.56
C GLN A 243 -10.11 -0.06 9.15
N GLU A 244 -10.78 -0.81 8.28
CA GLU A 244 -11.18 -0.38 6.92
C GLU A 244 -12.35 0.63 6.90
N THR A 245 -12.56 1.40 7.96
CA THR A 245 -13.72 2.31 8.01
C THR A 245 -13.67 3.37 6.91
N THR A 246 -12.48 3.75 6.45
CA THR A 246 -12.23 4.69 5.36
C THR A 246 -10.94 4.35 4.60
N THR A 247 -10.83 4.81 3.34
CA THR A 247 -9.60 4.69 2.54
C THR A 247 -8.68 5.90 2.77
N ALA A 248 -7.43 5.80 2.33
CA ALA A 248 -6.48 6.93 2.41
C ALA A 248 -6.90 8.18 1.61
N LEU A 249 -7.87 8.02 0.69
CA LEU A 249 -8.42 9.10 -0.12
C LEU A 249 -9.56 9.85 0.58
N ASP A 250 -10.24 9.23 1.57
CA ASP A 250 -11.42 9.83 2.21
C ASP A 250 -11.01 11.01 3.11
N PRO A 251 -11.53 12.23 2.88
CA PRO A 251 -11.19 13.40 3.68
C PRO A 251 -11.67 13.31 5.13
N ARG A 252 -12.57 12.37 5.44
CA ARG A 252 -13.08 12.10 6.81
C ARG A 252 -12.28 11.03 7.54
N ARG A 253 -11.24 10.46 6.92
CA ARG A 253 -10.37 9.49 7.59
C ARG A 253 -9.75 10.09 8.84
N LEU A 254 -9.39 9.22 9.78
CA LEU A 254 -8.70 9.66 10.98
C LEU A 254 -7.37 10.32 10.64
N ARG A 255 -7.12 11.49 11.22
CA ARG A 255 -5.84 12.17 11.11
C ARG A 255 -4.79 11.39 11.88
N VAL A 256 -3.69 11.10 11.20
CA VAL A 256 -2.52 10.46 11.77
C VAL A 256 -1.57 11.49 12.36
N THR A 257 -0.74 11.05 13.30
CA THR A 257 0.23 11.85 14.02
C THR A 257 1.65 11.44 13.65
N ARG A 258 2.63 12.22 14.12
CA ARG A 258 4.05 11.89 13.95
C ARG A 258 4.46 10.59 14.65
N ARG A 259 3.75 10.21 15.71
CA ARG A 259 3.95 8.90 16.37
C ARG A 259 3.53 7.76 15.44
N ASP A 260 2.40 7.93 14.76
CA ASP A 260 1.91 6.96 13.78
C ASP A 260 2.88 6.87 12.61
N ALA A 261 3.41 8.00 12.14
CA ALA A 261 4.44 8.05 11.10
C ALA A 261 5.73 7.30 11.49
N THR A 262 6.11 7.37 12.77
CA THR A 262 7.28 6.65 13.30
C THR A 262 7.05 5.13 13.28
N GLU A 263 5.85 4.67 13.65
CA GLU A 263 5.50 3.25 13.54
C GLU A 263 5.39 2.80 12.08
N ALA A 264 4.77 3.61 11.21
CA ALA A 264 4.72 3.36 9.77
C ALA A 264 6.14 3.20 9.19
N ALA A 265 7.05 4.12 9.52
CA ALA A 265 8.45 4.05 9.11
C ALA A 265 9.17 2.81 9.65
N ARG A 266 8.89 2.36 10.88
CA ARG A 266 9.41 1.09 11.41
C ARG A 266 8.94 -0.08 10.55
N ARG A 267 7.64 -0.15 10.23
CA ARG A 267 7.08 -1.21 9.37
C ARG A 267 7.75 -1.25 8.00
N VAL A 268 7.99 -0.09 7.38
CA VAL A 268 8.73 0.00 6.11
C VAL A 268 10.15 -0.58 6.22
N ARG A 269 10.88 -0.26 7.29
CA ARG A 269 12.27 -0.74 7.48
C ARG A 269 12.38 -2.23 7.74
N GLU A 270 11.44 -2.77 8.50
CA GLU A 270 11.57 -4.09 9.11
C GLU A 270 10.72 -5.17 8.44
N ASP A 271 9.58 -4.81 7.84
CA ASP A 271 8.53 -5.77 7.49
C ASP A 271 8.15 -5.77 6.00
N PHE A 272 8.77 -4.93 5.17
CA PHE A 272 8.61 -4.97 3.71
C PHE A 272 9.61 -5.93 3.07
N ALA A 273 9.11 -6.82 2.22
CA ALA A 273 9.92 -7.64 1.31
C ALA A 273 10.51 -6.79 0.18
N PHE A 274 9.80 -5.76 -0.26
CA PHE A 274 10.26 -4.84 -1.30
C PHE A 274 9.73 -3.44 -1.10
N VAL A 275 10.62 -2.47 -1.31
CA VAL A 275 10.34 -1.04 -1.28
C VAL A 275 10.92 -0.46 -2.56
N GLY A 276 10.09 0.13 -3.41
CA GLY A 276 10.50 0.90 -4.58
C GLY A 276 10.07 2.36 -4.47
N LEU A 277 10.60 3.22 -5.35
CA LEU A 277 10.32 4.66 -5.40
C LEU A 277 9.81 5.05 -6.79
N THR A 278 8.76 5.86 -6.82
CA THR A 278 8.15 6.33 -8.07
C THR A 278 9.13 7.18 -8.89
N GLU A 279 9.93 8.03 -8.22
CA GLU A 279 10.93 8.89 -8.85
C GLU A 279 12.13 8.12 -9.43
N GLN A 280 12.26 6.84 -9.04
CA GLN A 280 13.30 5.93 -9.53
C GLN A 280 12.65 4.66 -10.06
N TRP A 281 11.63 4.84 -10.92
CA TRP A 281 10.82 3.75 -11.45
C TRP A 281 11.67 2.63 -12.05
N ASP A 282 12.56 2.96 -12.98
CA ASP A 282 13.37 1.96 -13.68
C ASP A 282 14.22 1.10 -12.75
N LEU A 283 14.90 1.75 -11.79
CA LEU A 283 15.69 1.05 -10.80
C LEU A 283 14.82 0.25 -9.84
N SER A 284 13.59 0.71 -9.56
CA SER A 284 12.64 -0.02 -8.73
C SER A 284 12.14 -1.29 -9.41
N ILE A 285 11.81 -1.23 -10.71
CA ILE A 285 11.42 -2.41 -11.49
C ILE A 285 12.60 -3.38 -11.58
N CYS A 286 13.80 -2.90 -11.94
CA CYS A 286 14.98 -3.77 -11.97
C CYS A 286 15.27 -4.40 -10.61
N LEU A 287 15.23 -3.63 -9.51
CA LEU A 287 15.42 -4.13 -8.16
C LEU A 287 14.39 -5.20 -7.81
N PHE A 288 13.12 -5.00 -8.18
CA PHE A 288 12.06 -5.97 -7.96
C PHE A 288 12.38 -7.31 -8.63
N HIS A 289 12.80 -7.30 -9.91
CA HIS A 289 13.21 -8.50 -10.62
C HIS A 289 14.52 -9.11 -10.10
N LYS A 290 15.46 -8.31 -9.59
CA LYS A 290 16.67 -8.85 -8.93
C LYS A 290 16.35 -9.55 -7.61
N ILE A 291 15.35 -9.08 -6.88
CA ILE A 291 14.93 -9.69 -5.61
C ILE A 291 14.09 -10.95 -5.84
N PHE A 292 13.16 -10.90 -6.78
CA PHE A 292 12.11 -11.90 -6.94
C PHE A 292 12.24 -12.77 -8.20
N GLY A 293 13.20 -12.47 -9.07
CA GLY A 293 13.39 -13.14 -10.35
C GLY A 293 12.41 -12.67 -11.43
N GLY A 294 12.49 -13.34 -12.59
CA GLY A 294 11.77 -12.95 -13.80
C GLY A 294 12.53 -11.92 -14.64
N SER A 295 12.18 -11.82 -15.92
CA SER A 295 12.75 -10.85 -16.85
C SER A 295 11.89 -9.59 -16.89
N CYS A 296 12.55 -8.43 -17.02
CA CYS A 296 11.88 -7.16 -17.27
C CYS A 296 11.16 -7.14 -18.62
N HIS A 297 10.11 -6.34 -18.75
CA HIS A 297 9.33 -6.16 -19.97
C HIS A 297 8.95 -4.70 -20.20
N ALA A 298 8.81 -4.32 -21.48
CA ALA A 298 8.59 -2.92 -21.88
C ALA A 298 7.38 -2.26 -21.18
N PHE A 299 6.26 -2.98 -21.08
CA PHE A 299 5.03 -2.44 -20.48
C PHE A 299 5.09 -2.24 -18.96
N GLU A 300 6.13 -2.74 -18.28
CA GLU A 300 6.38 -2.44 -16.86
C GLU A 300 6.90 -1.00 -16.69
N PHE A 301 7.34 -0.37 -17.77
CA PHE A 301 7.82 1.01 -17.84
C PHE A 301 6.79 1.97 -18.46
N GLU A 302 5.61 1.45 -18.85
CA GLU A 302 4.49 2.27 -19.33
C GLU A 302 3.72 2.89 -18.15
N ASP A 303 3.40 4.17 -18.24
CA ASP A 303 2.41 4.79 -17.36
C ASP A 303 0.99 4.42 -17.82
N THR A 304 0.51 3.29 -17.32
CA THR A 304 -0.84 2.77 -17.61
C THR A 304 -1.95 3.50 -16.84
N ARG A 305 -1.61 4.53 -16.04
CA ARG A 305 -2.59 5.33 -15.30
C ARG A 305 -2.12 6.77 -15.07
N PRO A 306 -1.93 7.56 -16.15
CA PRO A 306 -1.51 8.95 -16.04
C PRO A 306 -2.59 9.78 -15.33
N SER A 307 -2.17 10.84 -14.64
CA SER A 307 -3.10 11.68 -13.85
C SER A 307 -4.07 12.46 -14.74
N PHE A 308 -3.65 12.84 -15.94
CA PHE A 308 -4.48 13.46 -16.96
C PHE A 308 -3.87 13.20 -18.34
N ALA A 309 -4.64 13.43 -19.41
CA ALA A 309 -4.18 13.18 -20.77
C ALA A 309 -2.94 14.04 -21.10
N GLY A 310 -1.87 13.41 -21.58
CA GLY A 310 -0.61 14.07 -21.91
C GLY A 310 0.32 14.34 -20.72
N LYS A 311 -0.04 13.93 -19.50
CA LYS A 311 0.91 13.95 -18.38
C LYS A 311 1.95 12.83 -18.56
N SER A 312 3.18 13.20 -18.88
CA SER A 312 4.33 12.28 -18.90
C SER A 312 4.72 11.85 -17.49
N ALA A 313 5.05 10.57 -17.29
CA ALA A 313 5.51 10.04 -16.01
C ALA A 313 6.89 10.56 -15.61
N ASP A 314 7.74 10.90 -16.59
CA ASP A 314 9.12 11.37 -16.37
C ASP A 314 9.21 12.82 -15.88
N LYS A 315 8.09 13.54 -15.86
CA LYS A 315 8.05 14.96 -15.48
C LYS A 315 7.44 15.15 -14.11
N ASP A 316 8.22 15.66 -13.18
CA ASP A 316 7.71 16.05 -11.86
C ASP A 316 6.77 17.26 -11.93
N TYR A 317 5.91 17.36 -10.92
CA TYR A 317 5.09 18.55 -10.68
C TYR A 317 5.96 19.67 -10.10
N ASP A 318 5.63 20.92 -10.44
CA ASP A 318 6.22 22.09 -9.82
C ASP A 318 5.72 22.24 -8.38
N THR A 319 6.57 21.96 -7.40
CA THR A 319 6.24 21.99 -5.97
C THR A 319 6.07 23.40 -5.42
N SER A 320 6.46 24.45 -6.16
CA SER A 320 6.21 25.83 -5.73
C SER A 320 4.72 26.16 -5.60
N GLN A 321 3.85 25.41 -6.28
CA GLN A 321 2.39 25.47 -6.13
C GLN A 321 1.91 25.20 -4.69
N LEU A 322 2.69 24.48 -3.88
CA LEU A 322 2.36 24.21 -2.49
C LEU A 322 2.72 25.38 -1.55
N GLU A 323 3.34 26.45 -2.06
CA GLU A 323 3.65 27.67 -1.29
C GLU A 323 4.46 27.39 0.00
N GLY A 324 5.32 26.38 -0.02
CA GLY A 324 6.14 25.95 1.13
C GLY A 324 5.41 25.02 2.12
N TRP A 325 4.19 24.59 1.80
CA TRP A 325 3.53 23.50 2.49
C TRP A 325 4.24 22.17 2.21
N HIS A 326 4.31 21.30 3.23
CA HIS A 326 4.90 19.97 3.14
C HIS A 326 4.11 18.95 3.99
N ASP A 327 4.01 17.71 3.51
CA ASP A 327 3.46 16.59 4.27
C ASP A 327 4.51 16.01 5.23
N ASP A 328 4.79 16.74 6.33
CA ASP A 328 5.77 16.36 7.36
C ASP A 328 5.49 15.03 8.07
N ILE A 329 4.28 14.46 7.89
CA ILE A 329 3.90 13.15 8.41
C ILE A 329 4.38 12.06 7.45
N ASP A 330 3.97 12.10 6.19
CA ASP A 330 4.40 11.11 5.20
C ASP A 330 5.89 11.23 4.84
N GLU A 331 6.52 12.39 5.06
CA GLU A 331 7.97 12.57 4.92
C GLU A 331 8.77 11.58 5.80
N VAL A 332 8.28 11.28 7.01
CA VAL A 332 8.92 10.30 7.90
C VAL A 332 8.88 8.89 7.29
N VAL A 333 7.79 8.55 6.60
CA VAL A 333 7.61 7.26 5.92
C VAL A 333 8.46 7.21 4.65
N TYR A 334 8.44 8.27 3.85
CA TYR A 334 9.22 8.36 2.61
C TYR A 334 10.73 8.29 2.89
N ALA A 335 11.21 8.98 3.93
CA ALA A 335 12.62 8.90 4.34
C ALA A 335 13.03 7.46 4.71
N ALA A 336 12.16 6.70 5.38
CA ALA A 336 12.39 5.28 5.67
C ALA A 336 12.37 4.42 4.39
N ALA A 337 11.46 4.71 3.46
CA ALA A 337 11.42 4.02 2.18
C ALA A 337 12.69 4.26 1.35
N LEU A 338 13.17 5.51 1.30
CA LEU A 338 14.40 5.90 0.63
C LEU A 338 15.64 5.21 1.24
N GLU A 339 15.68 5.09 2.57
CA GLU A 339 16.72 4.35 3.29
C GLU A 339 16.75 2.86 2.87
N VAL A 340 15.60 2.18 2.90
CA VAL A 340 15.48 0.77 2.51
C VAL A 340 15.82 0.58 1.04
N PHE A 341 15.30 1.43 0.16
CA PHE A 341 15.54 1.37 -1.26
C PHE A 341 17.03 1.50 -1.58
N ARG A 342 17.71 2.53 -1.07
CA ARG A 342 19.16 2.73 -1.28
C ARG A 342 19.99 1.57 -0.75
N ARG A 343 19.65 1.06 0.44
CA ARG A 343 20.30 -0.13 1.00
C ARG A 343 20.15 -1.33 0.07
N ASN A 344 18.95 -1.55 -0.46
CA ASN A 344 18.67 -2.67 -1.35
C ASN A 344 19.34 -2.51 -2.72
N LEU A 345 19.46 -1.29 -3.26
CA LEU A 345 20.23 -1.06 -4.48
C LEU A 345 21.68 -1.58 -4.33
N VAL A 346 22.33 -1.27 -3.21
CA VAL A 346 23.68 -1.77 -2.91
C VAL A 346 23.68 -3.28 -2.72
N LEU A 347 22.75 -3.80 -1.91
CA LEU A 347 22.69 -5.23 -1.56
C LEU A 347 22.49 -6.13 -2.79
N PHE A 348 21.65 -5.70 -3.74
CA PHE A 348 21.32 -6.46 -4.95
C PHE A 348 22.11 -6.01 -6.18
N ASN A 349 23.14 -5.17 -5.99
CA ASN A 349 23.99 -4.64 -7.06
C ASN A 349 23.17 -4.03 -8.21
N VAL A 350 22.21 -3.17 -7.87
CA VAL A 350 21.31 -2.49 -8.80
C VAL A 350 21.83 -1.07 -9.07
N SER A 351 22.06 -0.79 -10.34
CA SER A 351 22.55 0.47 -10.89
C SER A 351 22.07 0.57 -12.34
N GLN A 352 22.22 1.74 -12.96
CA GLN A 352 21.87 1.87 -14.38
C GLN A 352 22.68 0.89 -15.25
N GLU A 353 23.95 0.67 -14.90
CA GLU A 353 24.85 -0.23 -15.62
C GLU A 353 24.46 -1.70 -15.46
N THR A 354 24.03 -2.12 -14.26
CA THR A 354 23.66 -3.51 -13.99
C THR A 354 22.21 -3.85 -14.37
N CYS A 355 21.41 -2.83 -14.72
CA CYS A 355 20.02 -2.94 -15.13
C CYS A 355 19.78 -2.74 -16.64
N GLN A 356 20.84 -2.78 -17.45
CA GLN A 356 20.77 -2.58 -18.91
C GLN A 356 19.71 -3.46 -19.60
N GLU A 357 19.50 -4.69 -19.12
CA GLU A 357 18.45 -5.56 -19.65
C GLU A 357 17.06 -4.91 -19.51
N CYS A 358 16.75 -4.38 -18.34
CA CYS A 358 15.50 -3.67 -18.06
C CYS A 358 15.43 -2.34 -18.83
N SER A 359 16.52 -1.56 -18.87
CA SER A 359 16.59 -0.32 -19.64
C SER A 359 16.34 -0.55 -21.14
N SER A 360 16.84 -1.66 -21.69
CA SER A 360 16.63 -2.00 -23.10
C SER A 360 15.16 -2.30 -23.44
N GLN A 361 14.40 -2.82 -22.47
CA GLN A 361 12.97 -3.04 -22.62
C GLN A 361 12.22 -1.71 -22.66
N ARG A 362 12.56 -0.76 -21.79
CA ARG A 362 12.00 0.61 -21.84
C ARG A 362 12.25 1.28 -23.19
N GLU A 363 13.46 1.15 -23.74
CA GLU A 363 13.81 1.73 -25.05
C GLU A 363 13.13 1.04 -26.24
N SER A 364 12.65 -0.20 -26.07
CA SER A 364 11.96 -0.94 -27.12
C SER A 364 10.49 -0.53 -27.31
N ASP A 365 9.94 0.30 -26.40
CA ASP A 365 8.58 0.82 -26.49
C ASP A 365 8.45 1.88 -27.61
N PRO A 366 7.54 1.71 -28.59
CA PRO A 366 7.23 2.71 -29.60
C PRO A 366 6.85 4.09 -29.04
N ALA A 367 6.26 4.17 -27.84
CA ALA A 367 5.87 5.42 -27.19
C ALA A 367 7.10 6.27 -26.78
N PHE A 368 8.16 5.63 -26.29
CA PHE A 368 9.44 6.27 -25.97
C PHE A 368 10.05 6.99 -27.19
N TRP A 369 9.93 6.39 -28.38
CA TRP A 369 10.38 6.99 -29.64
C TRP A 369 9.46 8.08 -30.20
N GLN A 370 8.20 8.17 -29.77
CA GLN A 370 7.32 9.27 -30.15
C GLN A 370 7.63 10.53 -29.32
N GLU A 371 7.86 10.38 -28.02
CA GLU A 371 8.15 11.51 -27.12
C GLU A 371 9.51 12.17 -27.41
N ARG A 372 10.55 11.39 -27.77
CA ARG A 372 11.85 11.95 -28.22
C ARG A 372 11.80 12.67 -29.57
N ARG A 373 10.93 12.23 -30.49
CA ARG A 373 10.76 12.90 -31.79
C ARG A 373 10.08 14.27 -31.66
N GLU A 374 9.22 14.44 -30.66
CA GLU A 374 8.55 15.73 -30.40
C GLU A 374 9.39 16.68 -29.53
N THR A 375 10.33 16.16 -28.74
CA THR A 375 11.22 16.96 -27.86
C THR A 375 12.59 17.32 -28.46
N GLY A 376 12.91 16.84 -29.67
CA GLY A 376 14.06 17.31 -30.45
C GLY A 376 15.43 17.07 -29.80
N GLN A 377 15.61 15.93 -29.13
CA GLN A 377 16.92 15.44 -28.69
C GLN A 377 17.55 14.47 -29.69
#